data_AF-A0A6I5NJD2-F1
#
_entry.id   AF-A0A6I5NJD2-F1
#
_cell.length_a   1.000
_cell.length_b   1.000
_cell.length_c   1.000
_cell.angle_alpha   90.00
_cell.angle_beta   90.00
_cell.angle_gamma   90.00
#
_symmetry.space_group_name_H-M   'P 1'
#
loop_
_entity.id
_entity.type
_entity.pdbx_description
1 polymer ?
#
loop_
_entity_poly.entity_id
_entity_poly.type
_entity_poly.pdbx_seq_one_letter_code
_entity_poly.pdbx_strand_id
1 'polypeptide(L)'
;MDTLFSTVDLIPPSNFVEVRYEDLEHSEITCLKYIYEQLSLPGFEKIQNKFQDYIVEQAGYQKNQYSLDEATKERVYLQWQNAVDRWMALPKIDQTVV
;
A
#
# COMPACT_ATOMS: atom_id res chain seq x y z
N MET A 1 0.30 15.61 8.09
CA MET A 1 -0.58 14.42 8.25
C MET A 1 -1.97 14.82 8.68
N ASP A 2 -2.12 15.80 9.56
CA ASP A 2 -3.40 16.16 10.16
C ASP A 2 -4.48 16.58 9.14
N THR A 3 -4.10 17.29 8.08
CA THR A 3 -5.03 17.63 6.99
C THR A 3 -5.54 16.40 6.27
N LEU A 4 -4.67 15.44 5.94
CA LEU A 4 -5.08 14.20 5.27
C LEU A 4 -6.09 13.43 6.14
N PHE A 5 -5.79 13.27 7.44
CA PHE A 5 -6.64 12.49 8.35
C PHE A 5 -8.01 13.12 8.58
N SER A 6 -8.11 14.45 8.53
CA SER A 6 -9.37 15.17 8.74
C SER A 6 -10.23 15.32 7.48
N THR A 7 -9.64 15.19 6.29
CA THR A 7 -10.36 15.40 5.03
C THR A 7 -10.55 14.13 4.20
N VAL A 8 -9.91 13.02 4.55
CA VAL A 8 -9.98 11.78 3.77
C VAL A 8 -11.41 11.27 3.60
N ASP A 9 -12.25 11.40 4.64
CA ASP A 9 -13.65 10.98 4.61
C ASP A 9 -14.52 11.86 3.70
N LEU A 10 -14.01 13.01 3.26
CA LEU A 10 -14.68 13.89 2.29
C LEU A 10 -14.42 13.47 0.84
N ILE A 11 -13.45 12.58 0.62
CA ILE A 11 -13.09 12.11 -0.72
C ILE A 11 -14.02 10.95 -1.11
N PRO A 12 -14.62 10.97 -2.31
CA PRO A 12 -15.39 9.84 -2.78
C PRO A 12 -14.55 8.55 -2.79
N PRO A 13 -15.11 7.40 -2.38
CA PRO A 13 -14.37 6.14 -2.32
C PRO A 13 -13.82 5.69 -3.67
N SER A 14 -14.42 6.13 -4.79
CA SER A 14 -13.92 5.87 -6.15
C SER A 14 -12.68 6.69 -6.54
N ASN A 15 -12.24 7.63 -5.70
CA ASN A 15 -11.19 8.59 -6.03
C ASN A 15 -9.97 8.44 -5.11
N PHE A 16 -10.02 7.56 -4.11
CA PHE A 16 -8.96 7.36 -3.15
C PHE A 16 -8.90 5.91 -2.68
N VAL A 17 -7.69 5.36 -2.66
CA VAL A 17 -7.42 4.01 -2.17
C VAL A 17 -6.13 4.03 -1.34
N GLU A 18 -6.20 3.46 -0.13
CA GLU A 18 -5.03 3.22 0.71
C GLU A 18 -4.59 1.77 0.51
N VAL A 19 -3.31 1.56 0.19
CA VAL A 19 -2.71 0.23 0.05
C VAL A 19 -1.50 0.15 0.96
N ARG A 20 -1.42 -0.94 1.73
CA ARG A 20 -0.30 -1.20 2.61
C ARG A 20 0.93 -1.59 1.81
N TYR A 21 2.08 -1.07 2.20
CA TYR A 21 3.33 -1.44 1.54
C TYR A 21 3.57 -2.94 1.61
N GLU A 22 3.32 -3.56 2.77
CA GLU A 22 3.54 -4.99 2.95
C GLU A 22 2.66 -5.83 2.02
N ASP A 23 1.39 -5.45 1.80
CA ASP A 23 0.50 -6.17 0.89
C ASP A 23 0.99 -6.06 -0.56
N LEU A 24 1.54 -4.90 -0.93
CA LEU A 24 2.16 -4.69 -2.24
C LEU A 24 3.42 -5.55 -2.41
N GLU A 25 4.26 -5.70 -1.38
CA GLU A 25 5.46 -6.57 -1.45
C GLU A 25 5.12 -8.05 -1.62
N HIS A 26 4.00 -8.50 -1.04
CA HIS A 26 3.62 -9.92 -1.09
C HIS A 26 2.86 -10.26 -2.37
N SER A 27 2.06 -9.32 -2.89
CA SER A 27 1.27 -9.54 -4.10
C SER A 27 0.98 -8.24 -4.86
N GLU A 28 1.91 -7.84 -5.73
CA GLU A 28 1.76 -6.61 -6.52
C GLU A 28 0.54 -6.67 -7.45
N ILE A 29 0.32 -7.80 -8.13
CA ILE A 29 -0.81 -7.97 -9.07
C ILE A 29 -2.16 -7.87 -8.35
N THR A 30 -2.29 -8.47 -7.16
CA THR A 30 -3.53 -8.43 -6.37
C THR A 30 -3.80 -7.01 -5.89
N CYS A 31 -2.77 -6.30 -5.43
CA CYS A 31 -2.90 -4.89 -5.07
C CYS A 31 -3.28 -4.02 -6.26
N LEU A 32 -2.67 -4.22 -7.43
CA LEU A 32 -3.02 -3.48 -8.64
C LEU A 32 -4.46 -3.75 -9.07
N LYS A 33 -4.93 -5.00 -9.01
CA LYS A 33 -6.32 -5.36 -9.28
C LYS A 33 -7.27 -4.63 -8.32
N TYR A 34 -6.99 -4.68 -7.02
CA TYR A 34 -7.76 -3.99 -5.98
C TYR A 34 -7.84 -2.48 -6.24
N ILE A 35 -6.73 -1.83 -6.61
CA ILE A 35 -6.71 -0.40 -6.96
C ILE A 35 -7.63 -0.10 -8.15
N TYR A 36 -7.56 -0.91 -9.22
CA TYR A 36 -8.42 -0.72 -10.39
C TYR A 36 -9.90 -0.90 -10.06
N GLU A 37 -10.24 -1.88 -9.22
CA GLU A 37 -11.61 -2.12 -8.77
C GLU A 37 -12.13 -0.96 -7.89
N GLN A 38 -11.37 -0.53 -6.90
CA GLN A 38 -11.75 0.58 -6.01
C GLN A 38 -11.92 1.89 -6.78
N LEU A 39 -11.00 2.19 -7.70
CA LEU A 39 -11.07 3.40 -8.52
C LEU A 39 -12.02 3.29 -9.71
N SER A 40 -12.71 2.15 -9.87
CA SER A 40 -13.61 1.86 -11.00
C SER A 40 -12.95 2.08 -12.38
N LEU A 41 -11.67 1.73 -12.48
CA LEU A 41 -10.88 1.89 -13.71
C LEU A 41 -11.10 0.69 -14.65
N PRO A 42 -11.48 0.93 -15.91
CA PRO A 42 -11.65 -0.15 -16.87
C PRO A 42 -10.31 -0.67 -17.40
N GLY A 43 -10.30 -1.91 -17.85
CA GLY A 43 -9.24 -2.45 -18.70
C GLY A 43 -8.10 -3.18 -18.00
N PHE A 44 -8.18 -3.45 -16.69
CA PHE A 44 -7.15 -4.19 -15.94
C PHE A 44 -6.73 -5.49 -16.65
N GLU A 45 -7.68 -6.31 -17.11
CA GLU A 45 -7.41 -7.59 -17.79
C GLU A 45 -6.50 -7.45 -19.03
N LYS A 46 -6.58 -6.32 -19.75
CA LYS A 46 -5.79 -6.10 -20.97
C LYS A 46 -4.35 -5.70 -20.69
N ILE A 47 -4.09 -5.11 -19.53
CA ILE A 47 -2.78 -4.62 -19.11
C ILE A 47 -2.13 -5.53 -18.06
N GLN A 48 -2.88 -6.44 -17.42
CA GLN A 48 -2.39 -7.38 -16.43
C GLN A 48 -1.09 -8.08 -16.85
N ASN A 49 -1.02 -8.60 -18.08
CA ASN A 49 0.19 -9.27 -18.59
C ASN A 49 1.41 -8.33 -18.62
N LYS A 50 1.23 -7.06 -19.02
CA LYS A 50 2.33 -6.08 -19.03
C LYS A 50 2.80 -5.74 -17.62
N PHE A 51 1.88 -5.67 -16.66
CA PHE A 51 2.26 -5.48 -15.25
C PHE A 51 3.03 -6.69 -14.73
N GLN A 52 2.60 -7.90 -15.09
CA GLN A 52 3.27 -9.13 -14.67
C GLN A 52 4.70 -9.21 -15.23
N ASP A 53 4.89 -8.89 -16.51
CA ASP A 53 6.22 -8.81 -17.13
C ASP A 53 7.12 -7.78 -16.41
N TYR A 54 6.56 -6.63 -16.05
CA TYR A 54 7.28 -5.57 -15.34
C TYR A 54 7.68 -5.97 -13.90
N ILE A 55 6.80 -6.67 -13.19
CA ILE A 55 7.09 -7.18 -11.84
C ILE A 55 8.23 -8.20 -11.90
N VAL A 56 8.22 -9.08 -12.91
CA VAL A 56 9.31 -10.04 -13.13
C VAL A 56 10.64 -9.32 -13.43
N GLU A 57 10.61 -8.24 -14.20
CA GLU A 57 11.81 -7.42 -14.47
C GLU A 57 12.35 -6.74 -13.22
N GLN A 58 11.48 -6.29 -12.31
CA GLN A 58 11.85 -5.64 -11.06
C GLN A 58 12.23 -6.59 -9.91
N ALA A 59 12.03 -7.90 -10.04
CA ALA A 59 12.27 -8.88 -8.97
C ALA A 59 13.72 -8.88 -8.42
N GLY A 60 14.67 -8.29 -9.16
CA GLY A 60 16.06 -8.11 -8.71
C GLY A 60 16.31 -6.92 -7.77
N TYR A 61 15.30 -6.08 -7.49
CA TYR A 61 15.48 -4.91 -6.64
C TYR A 61 15.58 -5.28 -5.15
N GLN A 62 16.74 -5.04 -4.55
CA GLN A 62 17.00 -5.31 -3.15
C GLN A 62 16.70 -4.08 -2.28
N LYS A 63 15.87 -4.26 -1.26
CA LYS A 63 15.47 -3.20 -0.33
C LYS A 63 16.61 -2.87 0.63
N ASN A 64 16.78 -1.59 0.90
CA ASN A 64 17.73 -1.14 1.91
C ASN A 64 17.29 -1.64 3.29
N GLN A 65 18.19 -2.33 3.98
CA GLN A 65 17.99 -2.73 5.36
C GLN A 65 18.49 -1.61 6.27
N TYR A 66 17.60 -1.07 7.10
CA TYR A 66 17.92 -0.06 8.08
C TYR A 66 17.94 -0.67 9.49
N SER A 67 19.09 -0.57 10.16
CA SER A 67 19.22 -0.92 11.57
C SER A 67 19.17 0.36 12.39
N LEU A 68 18.06 0.56 13.11
CA LEU A 68 17.86 1.69 14.02
C LEU A 68 18.11 1.24 15.46
N ASP A 69 18.76 2.10 16.25
CA ASP A 69 18.86 1.90 17.71
C ASP A 69 17.50 2.15 18.39
N GLU A 70 17.30 1.55 19.56
CA GLU A 70 16.01 1.61 20.27
C GLU A 70 15.59 3.04 20.64
N ALA A 71 16.54 3.92 21.00
CA ALA A 71 16.21 5.30 21.33
C ALA A 71 15.70 6.08 20.11
N THR A 72 16.28 5.85 18.93
CA THR A 72 15.80 6.40 17.67
C THR A 72 14.42 5.84 17.30
N LYS A 73 14.18 4.53 17.48
CA LYS A 73 12.86 3.92 17.24
C LYS A 73 11.78 4.51 18.13
N GLU A 74 12.02 4.63 19.42
CA GLU A 74 11.07 5.23 20.37
C GLU A 74 10.75 6.68 20.00
N ARG A 75 11.76 7.47 19.66
CA ARG A 75 11.55 8.86 19.23
C ARG A 75 10.71 8.95 17.96
N VAL A 76 10.98 8.10 16.97
CA VAL A 76 10.20 8.04 15.73
C VAL A 76 8.76 7.62 16.04
N TYR A 77 8.57 6.59 16.86
CA TYR A 77 7.24 6.14 17.25
C TYR A 77 6.45 7.24 17.96
N LEU A 78 7.03 7.91 18.96
CA LEU A 78 6.36 9.01 19.68
C LEU A 78 5.93 10.17 18.77
N GLN A 79 6.68 10.46 17.72
CA GLN A 79 6.36 11.55 16.78
C GLN A 79 5.37 11.14 15.70
N TRP A 80 5.28 9.84 15.37
CA TRP A 80 4.48 9.32 14.26
C TRP A 80 3.38 8.34 14.69
N GLN A 81 3.15 8.18 15.99
CA GLN A 81 2.24 7.20 16.59
C GLN A 81 0.86 7.23 15.93
N ASN A 82 0.27 8.42 15.76
CA ASN A 82 -1.05 8.57 15.16
C ASN A 82 -1.15 7.95 13.75
N ALA A 83 -0.10 8.07 12.95
CA ALA A 83 -0.06 7.50 11.61
C ALA A 83 0.16 5.98 11.65
N VAL A 84 1.07 5.53 12.51
CA VAL A 84 1.35 4.10 12.73
C VAL A 84 0.08 3.38 13.18
N ASP A 85 -0.62 3.92 14.18
CA ASP A 85 -1.82 3.30 14.74
C ASP A 85 -2.96 3.25 13.71
N ARG A 86 -3.19 4.34 12.95
CA ARG A 86 -4.19 4.38 11.86
C ARG A 86 -3.91 3.32 10.80
N TRP A 87 -2.67 3.23 10.32
CA TRP A 87 -2.33 2.38 9.18
C TRP A 87 -2.09 0.91 9.57
N MET A 88 -1.68 0.63 10.81
CA MET A 88 -1.68 -0.74 11.33
C MET A 88 -3.09 -1.32 11.46
N ALA A 89 -4.10 -0.46 11.67
CA ALA A 89 -5.51 -0.87 11.77
C ALA A 89 -6.19 -1.10 10.40
N LEU A 90 -5.51 -0.86 9.27
CA LEU A 90 -6.07 -1.11 7.95
C LEU A 90 -6.29 -2.62 7.70
N PRO A 91 -7.45 -3.02 7.14
CA PRO A 91 -7.69 -4.40 6.76
C PRO A 91 -6.68 -4.82 5.70
N LYS A 92 -6.17 -6.04 5.83
CA LYS A 92 -5.27 -6.64 4.83
C LYS A 92 -6.07 -6.96 3.57
N ILE A 93 -5.47 -6.74 2.41
CA ILE A 93 -6.09 -7.16 1.15
C ILE A 93 -6.06 -8.69 1.13
N ASP A 94 -7.24 -9.33 1.06
CA ASP A 94 -7.36 -10.79 1.05
C ASP A 94 -6.68 -11.37 -0.20
N GLN A 95 -5.63 -12.16 0.04
CA GLN A 95 -4.74 -12.72 -0.98
C GLN A 95 -5.24 -14.07 -1.52
N THR A 96 -6.44 -14.52 -1.14
CA THR A 96 -6.91 -15.91 -1.33
C THR A 96 -7.67 -16.17 -2.63
N VAL A 97 -7.61 -15.28 -3.62
CA VAL A 97 -8.23 -15.53 -4.92
C VAL A 97 -7.18 -15.42 -6.03
N VAL A 98 -6.48 -16.54 -6.22
CA VAL A 98 -5.86 -16.93 -7.50
C VAL A 98 -6.61 -18.17 -7.99
#